data_AF-A0A067CBN3-F1
#
_entry.id   AF-A0A067CBN3-F1
#
_cell.length_a   1.000
_cell.length_b   1.000
_cell.length_c   1.000
_cell.angle_alpha   90.00
_cell.angle_beta   90.00
_cell.angle_gamma   90.00
#
_symmetry.space_group_name_H-M   'P 1'
#
loop_
_entity.id
_entity.type
_entity.pdbx_description
1 polymer ?
#
loop_
_entity_poly.entity_id
_entity_poly.type
_entity_poly.pdbx_seq_one_letter_code
_entity_poly.pdbx_strand_id
1 'polypeptide(L)'
;MADTPTADTPYIEGKNIVVEMDATKAELPRISRKFKITFVAIVFILLNGLALYLLHFLDRGAKSHSSSVLLSSASFGGSGANQKPVSFAANGTLRVGAGTTAYLDAATLPSDTMQYITTVRMGTSQSTYATNILTYYLPSKLQSVVTTVTAKADKTLSMAEAPSDNVLSGKTIRGVATLSDTQAVFLEVSSTGSVSVVAGALTQSPPSVKYLPTKRATIASSSFSNNIGAVSATTFVTVSFQPYNASGAFFEELTGGVVASDGSITTATAVTFGDGNNFNVTPSYSTTFANPVAVPALADHFALAWWSDIATDNKGLCIYLGTVAASTGAVTKKSETCSKAYLPSAFLEVVSIAPDMLAMAFYDSLNGNTLTIATVQISTITQKVVFRGVYTLGAAASGEFDFGNFFSFSPKPSLKALSSTRLALAFLNPSNAGKPYTQVFQISDTYTLKPLTPLMRMSAADFTLAGATSVTTPTAVTLDLVPTSAESFVVGYTGTLGPVNPKRLSLVETYGNVAGIGSGSNGVTVTGSVSVAGDLTTGQAYYATTRGDIVTVTQTDADYFYTAGDATIVTKSSKIGVAVSSSDLYVAPPTN
;
A
#
# COMPACT_ATOMS: atom_id res chain seq x y z
N MET A 1 -46.78 85.59 22.60
CA MET A 1 -46.32 84.50 21.71
C MET A 1 -45.10 83.90 22.39
N ALA A 2 -44.91 82.61 22.60
CA ALA A 2 -45.76 81.44 22.68
C ALA A 2 -44.82 80.38 23.33
N ASP A 3 -45.32 79.72 24.37
CA ASP A 3 -44.89 78.50 25.06
C ASP A 3 -43.43 78.04 25.13
N THR A 4 -42.85 78.19 26.33
CA THR A 4 -41.84 77.37 27.06
C THR A 4 -41.60 78.07 28.43
N PRO A 5 -40.93 77.59 29.51
CA PRO A 5 -40.25 76.32 29.88
C PRO A 5 -40.37 75.91 31.41
N THR A 6 -39.57 74.92 31.84
CA THR A 6 -38.93 74.61 33.17
C THR A 6 -39.54 74.96 34.55
N ALA A 7 -39.54 73.93 35.42
CA ALA A 7 -39.27 73.83 36.88
C ALA A 7 -40.07 74.65 37.91
N ASP A 8 -40.74 73.96 38.86
CA ASP A 8 -40.52 74.08 40.33
C ASP A 8 -41.48 73.19 41.16
N THR A 9 -40.94 72.57 42.23
CA THR A 9 -41.58 71.82 43.33
C THR A 9 -42.25 72.73 44.36
N PRO A 10 -43.26 72.26 45.14
CA PRO A 10 -43.10 72.02 46.61
C PRO A 10 -44.02 70.89 47.16
N TYR A 11 -44.03 70.39 48.40
CA TYR A 11 -43.27 70.45 49.66
C TYR A 11 -43.88 69.37 50.61
N ILE A 12 -43.11 68.89 51.60
CA ILE A 12 -43.38 67.77 52.52
C ILE A 12 -44.03 68.28 53.83
N GLU A 13 -44.90 67.49 54.47
CA GLU A 13 -45.06 67.57 55.93
C GLU A 13 -45.07 66.17 56.56
N GLY A 14 -44.14 65.96 57.49
CA GLY A 14 -43.94 64.70 58.22
C GLY A 14 -44.54 64.75 59.62
N LYS A 15 -44.92 63.57 60.14
CA LYS A 15 -45.06 63.36 61.59
C LYS A 15 -44.34 62.09 62.01
N ASN A 16 -43.43 62.29 62.95
CA ASN A 16 -42.58 61.31 63.63
C ASN A 16 -43.39 60.29 64.44
N ILE A 17 -43.02 59.02 64.36
CA ILE A 17 -43.29 58.03 65.40
C ILE A 17 -41.95 57.66 66.02
N VAL A 18 -41.79 58.00 67.30
CA VAL A 18 -40.71 57.53 68.16
C VAL A 18 -41.21 56.26 68.85
N VAL A 19 -40.49 55.15 68.69
CA VAL A 19 -40.54 54.02 69.62
C VAL A 19 -39.11 53.75 70.07
N GLU A 20 -38.92 53.78 71.38
CA GLU A 20 -37.65 53.63 72.09
C GLU A 20 -36.92 52.32 71.72
N MET A 21 -35.62 52.44 71.45
CA MET A 21 -34.70 51.32 71.39
C MET A 21 -34.28 50.93 72.81
N ASP A 22 -34.75 49.79 73.29
CA ASP A 22 -34.17 49.17 74.48
C ASP A 22 -32.90 48.39 74.08
N ALA A 23 -31.83 48.62 74.84
CA ALA A 23 -30.47 48.28 74.47
C ALA A 23 -30.13 46.83 74.80
N THR A 24 -30.13 45.94 73.81
CA THR A 24 -29.29 44.73 73.83
C THR A 24 -28.64 44.48 72.47
N LYS A 25 -27.31 44.57 72.43
CA LYS A 25 -26.48 44.19 71.28
C LYS A 25 -26.68 42.70 70.96
N ALA A 26 -27.42 42.38 69.89
CA ALA A 26 -27.35 41.07 69.26
C ALA A 26 -26.32 41.13 68.11
N GLU A 27 -25.10 40.64 68.36
CA GLU A 27 -24.11 40.43 67.31
C GLU A 27 -24.68 39.43 66.27
N LEU A 28 -24.61 39.78 64.97
CA LEU A 28 -24.82 38.81 63.89
C LEU A 28 -23.84 37.63 64.09
N PRO A 29 -24.28 36.36 63.98
CA PRO A 29 -23.46 35.22 64.32
C PRO A 29 -22.20 35.17 63.45
N ARG A 30 -21.04 35.38 64.08
CA ARG A 30 -19.73 35.21 63.47
C ARG A 30 -19.56 33.75 63.07
N ILE A 31 -19.69 33.45 61.78
CA ILE A 31 -19.33 32.15 61.22
C ILE A 31 -17.89 31.84 61.63
N SER A 32 -17.72 30.82 62.46
CA SER A 32 -16.42 30.51 63.04
C SER A 32 -15.39 30.24 61.94
N ARG A 33 -14.14 30.69 62.15
CA ARG A 33 -13.03 30.44 61.22
C ARG A 33 -12.85 28.94 60.94
N LYS A 34 -13.19 28.09 61.92
CA LYS A 34 -13.22 26.63 61.79
C LYS A 34 -14.25 26.18 60.74
N PHE A 35 -15.48 26.70 60.77
CA PHE A 35 -16.50 26.39 59.76
C PHE A 35 -16.06 26.79 58.35
N LYS A 36 -15.44 27.97 58.19
CA LYS A 36 -14.92 28.41 56.88
C LYS A 36 -13.81 27.48 56.37
N ILE A 37 -12.89 27.08 57.24
CA ILE A 37 -11.79 26.17 56.86
C ILE A 37 -12.32 24.77 56.53
N THR A 38 -13.25 24.24 57.32
CA THR A 38 -13.88 22.94 57.07
C THR A 38 -14.71 22.96 55.77
N PHE A 39 -15.45 24.04 55.51
CA PHE A 39 -16.20 24.19 54.28
C PHE A 39 -15.27 24.25 53.05
N VAL A 40 -14.18 25.01 53.13
CA VAL A 40 -13.16 25.05 52.06
C VAL A 40 -12.51 23.68 51.85
N ALA A 41 -12.22 22.93 52.92
CA ALA A 41 -11.67 21.57 52.80
C ALA A 41 -12.66 20.59 52.15
N ILE A 42 -13.95 20.65 52.51
CA ILE A 42 -14.99 19.83 51.90
C ILE A 42 -15.14 20.16 50.41
N VAL A 43 -15.19 21.45 50.06
CA VAL A 43 -15.27 21.89 48.66
C VAL A 43 -14.02 21.46 47.88
N PHE A 44 -12.83 21.55 48.48
CA PHE A 44 -11.59 21.12 47.86
C PHE A 44 -11.59 19.60 47.61
N ILE A 45 -12.02 18.79 48.58
CA ILE A 45 -12.14 17.32 48.42
C ILE A 45 -13.17 16.98 47.35
N LEU A 46 -14.32 17.64 47.31
CA LEU A 46 -15.34 17.43 46.29
C LEU A 46 -14.85 17.82 44.89
N LEU A 47 -14.17 18.95 44.75
CA LEU A 47 -13.61 19.39 43.46
C LEU A 47 -12.48 18.46 42.98
N ASN A 48 -11.62 17.98 43.88
CA ASN A 48 -10.59 17.01 43.52
C ASN A 48 -11.19 15.63 43.22
N GLY A 49 -12.22 15.20 43.95
CA GLY A 49 -12.96 13.97 43.64
C GLY A 49 -13.69 14.05 42.31
N LEU A 50 -14.29 15.20 41.99
CA LEU A 50 -14.90 15.46 40.69
C LEU A 50 -13.83 15.52 39.58
N ALA A 51 -12.70 16.18 39.81
CA ALA A 51 -11.58 16.19 38.87
C ALA A 51 -11.03 14.78 38.63
N LEU A 52 -10.91 13.95 39.68
CA LEU A 52 -10.49 12.56 39.57
C LEU A 52 -11.53 11.71 38.84
N TYR A 53 -12.83 11.94 39.08
CA TYR A 53 -13.93 11.31 38.36
C TYR A 53 -13.92 11.71 36.88
N LEU A 54 -13.73 12.99 36.57
CA LEU A 54 -13.61 13.50 35.20
C LEU A 54 -12.33 12.97 34.54
N LEU A 55 -11.18 12.90 35.22
CA LEU A 55 -9.97 12.27 34.69
C LEU A 55 -10.12 10.76 34.51
N HIS A 56 -10.79 10.06 35.43
CA HIS A 56 -10.96 8.62 35.35
C HIS A 56 -12.02 8.20 34.32
N PHE A 57 -13.07 9.00 34.12
CA PHE A 57 -14.20 8.65 33.26
C PHE A 57 -14.33 9.49 31.97
N LEU A 58 -13.90 10.76 31.92
CA LEU A 58 -13.87 11.53 30.66
C LEU A 58 -12.56 11.33 29.87
N ASP A 59 -11.43 10.97 30.49
CA ASP A 59 -10.23 10.60 29.73
C ASP A 59 -10.38 9.25 29.01
N ARG A 60 -11.39 8.45 29.41
CA ARG A 60 -11.88 7.31 28.59
C ARG A 60 -12.51 7.74 27.27
N GLY A 61 -12.91 9.00 27.12
CA GLY A 61 -13.56 9.52 25.92
C GLY A 61 -12.60 10.02 24.83
N ALA A 62 -11.32 10.25 25.13
CA ALA A 62 -10.41 10.87 24.14
C ALA A 62 -9.00 10.27 24.02
N LYS A 63 -8.53 9.44 24.96
CA LYS A 63 -7.16 8.87 24.86
C LYS A 63 -7.00 7.39 25.23
N SER A 64 -8.10 6.69 25.50
CA SER A 64 -8.10 5.23 25.59
C SER A 64 -8.84 4.67 24.39
N HIS A 65 -8.11 4.17 23.38
CA HIS A 65 -8.66 3.23 22.41
C HIS A 65 -8.85 1.85 23.09
N SER A 66 -9.56 1.83 24.23
CA SER A 66 -10.31 0.65 24.62
C SER A 66 -11.50 0.58 23.66
N SER A 67 -11.24 0.10 22.44
CA SER A 67 -12.29 -0.45 21.59
C SER A 67 -13.06 -1.40 22.48
N SER A 68 -14.26 -1.02 22.92
CA SER A 68 -15.16 -1.97 23.56
C SER A 68 -15.41 -3.02 22.47
N VAL A 69 -14.72 -4.16 22.58
CA VAL A 69 -14.86 -5.28 21.66
C VAL A 69 -16.30 -5.75 21.83
N LEU A 70 -17.17 -5.32 20.93
CA LEU A 70 -18.57 -5.70 20.91
C LEU A 70 -18.64 -7.13 20.38
N LEU A 71 -18.49 -8.10 21.29
CA LEU A 71 -18.79 -9.50 21.05
C LEU A 71 -20.31 -9.66 20.97
N SER A 72 -20.89 -9.27 19.82
CA SER A 72 -22.31 -9.53 19.56
C SER A 72 -22.53 -11.02 19.28
N SER A 73 -23.71 -11.57 19.61
CA SER A 73 -24.09 -12.94 19.23
C SER A 73 -24.00 -13.18 17.71
N ALA A 74 -24.20 -12.12 16.90
CA ALA A 74 -24.00 -12.16 15.44
C ALA A 74 -22.53 -12.41 15.05
N SER A 75 -21.56 -12.01 15.88
CA SER A 75 -20.13 -12.29 15.68
C SER A 75 -19.79 -13.79 15.82
N PHE A 76 -20.71 -14.60 16.33
CA PHE A 76 -20.58 -16.06 16.47
C PHE A 76 -21.49 -16.84 15.50
N GLY A 77 -22.31 -16.15 14.69
CA GLY A 77 -23.42 -16.75 13.93
C GLY A 77 -23.05 -17.59 12.69
N GLY A 78 -21.79 -17.99 12.52
CA GLY A 78 -21.36 -18.82 11.40
C GLY A 78 -20.86 -20.19 11.87
N SER A 79 -21.48 -21.27 11.39
CA SER A 79 -21.08 -22.67 11.60
C SER A 79 -19.65 -23.04 11.13
N GLY A 80 -18.79 -22.07 10.84
CA GLY A 80 -17.44 -22.26 10.27
C GLY A 80 -16.27 -21.96 11.22
N ALA A 81 -16.51 -21.38 12.41
CA ALA A 81 -15.44 -21.04 13.36
C ALA A 81 -15.16 -22.12 14.42
N ASN A 82 -16.01 -23.15 14.51
CA ASN A 82 -15.85 -24.22 15.50
C ASN A 82 -14.51 -24.92 15.33
N GLN A 83 -13.75 -25.02 16.42
CA GLN A 83 -12.40 -25.59 16.50
C GLN A 83 -11.37 -24.91 15.60
N LYS A 84 -11.64 -23.69 15.14
CA LYS A 84 -10.71 -22.91 14.32
C LYS A 84 -10.17 -21.70 15.08
N PRO A 85 -8.91 -21.32 14.84
CA PRO A 85 -8.38 -20.05 15.34
C PRO A 85 -9.18 -18.87 14.77
N VAL A 86 -9.38 -17.86 15.59
CA VAL A 86 -10.08 -16.62 15.22
C VAL A 86 -9.26 -15.38 15.55
N SER A 87 -9.50 -14.30 14.82
CA SER A 87 -8.94 -12.97 15.07
C SER A 87 -10.01 -11.89 14.96
N PHE A 88 -9.68 -10.68 15.41
CA PHE A 88 -10.52 -9.50 15.19
C PHE A 88 -10.20 -8.87 13.84
N ALA A 89 -11.24 -8.57 13.07
CA ALA A 89 -11.16 -7.67 11.93
C ALA A 89 -11.11 -6.20 12.40
N ALA A 90 -10.74 -5.29 11.51
CA ALA A 90 -10.58 -3.86 11.84
C ALA A 90 -11.88 -3.20 12.37
N ASN A 91 -13.05 -3.72 12.01
CA ASN A 91 -14.36 -3.28 12.49
C ASN A 91 -14.75 -3.91 13.86
N GLY A 92 -13.86 -4.69 14.48
CA GLY A 92 -14.09 -5.36 15.76
C GLY A 92 -14.87 -6.68 15.68
N THR A 93 -15.28 -7.14 14.50
CA THR A 93 -15.96 -8.44 14.36
C THR A 93 -14.97 -9.60 14.40
N LEU A 94 -15.38 -10.73 14.96
CA LEU A 94 -14.61 -11.97 14.89
C LEU A 94 -14.64 -12.56 13.49
N ARG A 95 -13.49 -13.12 13.08
CA ARG A 95 -13.35 -13.87 11.84
C ARG A 95 -12.46 -15.09 12.04
N VAL A 96 -12.64 -16.09 11.19
CA VAL A 96 -11.78 -17.27 11.13
C VAL A 96 -10.41 -16.89 10.56
N GLY A 97 -9.36 -17.48 11.15
CA GLY A 97 -7.97 -17.24 10.78
C GLY A 97 -7.35 -16.05 11.51
N ALA A 98 -6.02 -16.04 11.58
CA ALA A 98 -5.26 -15.03 12.32
C ALA A 98 -3.83 -14.90 11.79
N GLY A 99 -3.16 -13.83 12.23
CA GLY A 99 -1.77 -13.52 11.89
C GLY A 99 -1.60 -13.12 10.43
N THR A 100 -0.36 -13.19 9.96
CA THR A 100 -0.04 -12.99 8.54
C THR A 100 0.35 -14.33 7.94
N THR A 101 -0.22 -14.65 6.77
CA THR A 101 0.07 -15.88 6.04
C THR A 101 0.39 -15.55 4.59
N ALA A 102 1.44 -16.18 4.06
CA ALA A 102 1.70 -16.24 2.62
C ALA A 102 1.48 -17.67 2.11
N TYR A 103 0.56 -17.81 1.16
CA TYR A 103 0.34 -19.04 0.39
C TYR A 103 1.17 -18.94 -0.88
N LEU A 104 2.29 -19.66 -0.96
CA LEU A 104 3.33 -19.44 -1.94
C LEU A 104 2.91 -19.85 -3.36
N ASP A 105 2.33 -21.04 -3.52
CA ASP A 105 1.93 -21.61 -4.81
C ASP A 105 0.40 -21.54 -4.98
N ALA A 106 -0.14 -20.34 -4.87
CA ALA A 106 -1.59 -20.14 -4.82
C ALA A 106 -2.27 -20.33 -6.19
N ALA A 107 -1.53 -20.27 -7.30
CA ALA A 107 -2.03 -20.48 -8.66
C ALA A 107 -1.25 -21.58 -9.41
N THR A 108 -1.93 -22.29 -10.31
CA THR A 108 -1.25 -23.06 -11.36
C THR A 108 -0.84 -22.13 -12.50
N LEU A 109 0.47 -22.02 -12.74
CA LEU A 109 1.03 -21.20 -13.82
C LEU A 109 1.26 -22.02 -15.11
N PRO A 110 1.31 -21.37 -16.29
CA PRO A 110 1.70 -22.04 -17.54
C PRO A 110 3.00 -22.84 -17.40
N SER A 111 3.12 -23.97 -18.10
CA SER A 111 4.32 -24.82 -18.05
C SER A 111 5.54 -24.15 -18.69
N ASP A 112 5.35 -23.32 -19.72
CA ASP A 112 6.38 -22.49 -20.34
C ASP A 112 7.09 -21.57 -19.33
N THR A 113 8.32 -21.17 -19.66
CA THR A 113 9.00 -20.07 -18.95
C THR A 113 8.23 -18.77 -19.17
N MET A 114 8.12 -17.95 -18.12
CA MET A 114 7.55 -16.61 -18.18
C MET A 114 8.68 -15.60 -17.98
N GLN A 115 8.81 -14.63 -18.89
CA GLN A 115 9.92 -13.66 -18.80
C GLN A 115 9.56 -12.48 -17.89
N TYR A 116 8.31 -12.03 -17.92
CA TYR A 116 7.82 -10.99 -17.03
C TYR A 116 6.36 -11.19 -16.68
N ILE A 117 5.94 -10.51 -15.61
CA ILE A 117 4.58 -10.47 -15.11
C ILE A 117 4.20 -9.03 -14.73
N THR A 118 2.95 -8.65 -14.97
CA THR A 118 2.40 -7.39 -14.51
C THR A 118 0.96 -7.59 -14.05
N THR A 119 0.61 -6.98 -12.93
CA THR A 119 -0.72 -7.09 -12.33
C THR A 119 -1.30 -5.71 -12.05
N VAL A 120 -2.54 -5.48 -12.48
CA VAL A 120 -3.22 -4.18 -12.32
C VAL A 120 -4.67 -4.38 -11.90
N ARG A 121 -5.18 -3.45 -11.09
CA ARG A 121 -6.58 -3.47 -10.65
C ARG A 121 -7.56 -3.51 -11.82
N MET A 122 -8.64 -4.28 -11.69
CA MET A 122 -9.66 -4.42 -12.74
C MET A 122 -10.65 -3.22 -12.82
N GLY A 123 -10.53 -2.24 -11.93
CA GLY A 123 -11.32 -1.02 -12.00
C GLY A 123 -10.75 0.08 -11.11
N THR A 124 -11.50 1.17 -10.96
CA THR A 124 -11.11 2.35 -10.18
C THR A 124 -12.15 2.78 -9.14
N SER A 125 -13.40 2.29 -9.20
CA SER A 125 -14.43 2.63 -8.22
C SER A 125 -14.19 2.07 -6.81
N GLN A 126 -13.45 0.97 -6.71
CA GLN A 126 -13.05 0.34 -5.45
C GLN A 126 -11.55 0.46 -5.23
N SER A 127 -11.13 0.52 -3.96
CA SER A 127 -9.71 0.49 -3.60
C SER A 127 -9.04 -0.81 -4.01
N THR A 128 -9.79 -1.92 -3.97
CA THR A 128 -9.30 -3.30 -4.20
C THR A 128 -10.32 -4.13 -4.96
N TYR A 129 -9.86 -5.10 -5.74
CA TYR A 129 -10.72 -6.04 -6.46
C TYR A 129 -10.24 -7.47 -6.23
N ALA A 130 -11.17 -8.41 -6.00
CA ALA A 130 -10.82 -9.82 -5.89
C ALA A 130 -10.25 -10.37 -7.21
N THR A 131 -10.74 -9.87 -8.34
CA THR A 131 -10.22 -10.18 -9.68
C THR A 131 -9.45 -8.99 -10.23
N ASN A 132 -8.24 -9.23 -10.74
CA ASN A 132 -7.34 -8.21 -11.29
C ASN A 132 -6.86 -8.62 -12.69
N ILE A 133 -6.37 -7.66 -13.46
CA ILE A 133 -5.74 -7.91 -14.76
C ILE A 133 -4.35 -8.48 -14.51
N LEU A 134 -3.99 -9.52 -15.27
CA LEU A 134 -2.70 -10.18 -15.26
C LEU A 134 -2.17 -10.22 -16.69
N THR A 135 -0.95 -9.73 -16.91
CA THR A 135 -0.24 -9.88 -18.18
C THR A 135 1.09 -10.58 -17.97
N TYR A 136 1.49 -11.40 -18.94
CA TYR A 136 2.78 -12.09 -18.93
C TYR A 136 3.27 -12.39 -20.34
N TYR A 137 4.56 -12.71 -20.47
CA TYR A 137 5.19 -13.04 -21.76
C TYR A 137 5.85 -14.40 -21.75
N LEU A 138 5.61 -15.16 -22.82
CA LEU A 138 6.17 -16.48 -23.06
C LEU A 138 7.24 -16.38 -24.17
N PRO A 139 8.54 -16.33 -23.83
CA PRO A 139 9.61 -16.18 -24.81
C PRO A 139 9.68 -17.36 -25.80
N SER A 140 9.35 -18.58 -25.38
CA SER A 140 9.31 -19.78 -26.25
C SER A 140 8.31 -19.64 -27.41
N LYS A 141 7.28 -18.81 -27.23
CA LYS A 141 6.20 -18.59 -28.19
C LYS A 141 6.20 -17.17 -28.77
N LEU A 142 7.12 -16.31 -28.31
CA LEU A 142 7.20 -14.90 -28.65
C LEU A 142 5.84 -14.18 -28.50
N GLN A 143 5.09 -14.47 -27.43
CA GLN A 143 3.74 -13.95 -27.25
C GLN A 143 3.52 -13.38 -25.85
N SER A 144 2.74 -12.29 -25.79
CA SER A 144 2.15 -11.81 -24.54
C SER A 144 0.74 -12.34 -24.37
N VAL A 145 0.33 -12.54 -23.14
CA VAL A 145 -1.02 -12.95 -22.78
C VAL A 145 -1.61 -11.93 -21.83
N VAL A 146 -2.84 -11.50 -22.11
CA VAL A 146 -3.65 -10.65 -21.22
C VAL A 146 -4.80 -11.48 -20.66
N THR A 147 -4.86 -11.65 -19.35
CA THR A 147 -5.90 -12.43 -18.68
C THR A 147 -6.26 -11.80 -17.33
N THR A 148 -7.02 -12.52 -16.52
CA THR A 148 -7.40 -12.13 -15.17
C THR A 148 -6.86 -13.14 -14.17
N VAL A 149 -6.63 -12.67 -12.94
CA VAL A 149 -6.32 -13.49 -11.78
C VAL A 149 -7.31 -13.14 -10.66
N THR A 150 -7.96 -14.16 -10.09
CA THR A 150 -8.96 -14.01 -9.03
C THR A 150 -8.49 -14.67 -7.75
N ALA A 151 -8.47 -13.92 -6.65
CA ALA A 151 -8.33 -14.49 -5.32
C ALA A 151 -9.66 -15.08 -4.84
N LYS A 152 -9.66 -16.37 -4.52
CA LYS A 152 -10.84 -17.10 -4.05
C LYS A 152 -10.94 -17.09 -2.53
N ALA A 153 -12.13 -17.39 -2.02
CA ALA A 153 -12.39 -17.49 -0.59
C ALA A 153 -11.58 -18.61 0.10
N ASP A 154 -11.22 -19.67 -0.63
CA ASP A 154 -10.38 -20.79 -0.16
C ASP A 154 -8.87 -20.46 -0.14
N LYS A 155 -8.50 -19.20 -0.39
CA LYS A 155 -7.11 -18.70 -0.42
C LYS A 155 -6.26 -19.25 -1.57
N THR A 156 -6.91 -19.81 -2.61
CA THR A 156 -6.27 -20.10 -3.89
C THR A 156 -6.48 -18.95 -4.88
N LEU A 157 -5.74 -18.99 -5.98
CA LEU A 157 -5.87 -18.07 -7.11
C LEU A 157 -6.32 -18.86 -8.35
N SER A 158 -7.29 -18.33 -9.09
CA SER A 158 -7.63 -18.83 -10.43
C SER A 158 -7.22 -17.83 -11.49
N MET A 159 -6.55 -18.31 -12.53
CA MET A 159 -6.32 -17.56 -13.77
C MET A 159 -7.40 -17.91 -14.79
N ALA A 160 -7.98 -16.91 -15.43
CA ALA A 160 -8.90 -17.14 -16.53
C ALA A 160 -8.15 -17.60 -17.79
N GLU A 161 -8.84 -18.32 -18.67
CA GLU A 161 -8.34 -18.56 -20.02
C GLU A 161 -8.37 -17.24 -20.81
N ALA A 162 -7.30 -16.97 -21.55
CA ALA A 162 -7.20 -15.76 -22.35
C ALA A 162 -7.95 -15.96 -23.69
N PRO A 163 -8.88 -15.06 -24.06
CA PRO A 163 -9.44 -15.03 -25.41
C PRO A 163 -8.36 -14.91 -26.47
N SER A 164 -8.64 -15.33 -27.72
CA SER A 164 -7.67 -15.27 -28.83
C SER A 164 -7.10 -13.88 -29.05
N ASP A 165 -7.94 -12.84 -28.99
CA ASP A 165 -7.51 -11.44 -29.16
C ASP A 165 -6.57 -10.98 -28.04
N ASN A 166 -6.59 -11.65 -26.88
CA ASN A 166 -5.73 -11.35 -25.75
C ASN A 166 -4.39 -12.10 -25.80
N VAL A 167 -4.13 -12.87 -26.86
CA VAL A 167 -2.84 -13.54 -27.10
C VAL A 167 -2.11 -12.83 -28.24
N LEU A 168 -1.09 -12.05 -27.89
CA LEU A 168 -0.42 -11.12 -28.78
C LEU A 168 0.90 -11.71 -29.29
N SER A 169 0.91 -12.19 -30.53
CA SER A 169 2.12 -12.70 -31.19
C SER A 169 3.09 -11.57 -31.58
N GLY A 170 4.39 -11.77 -31.36
CA GLY A 170 5.47 -10.86 -31.74
C GLY A 170 5.52 -9.55 -30.94
N LYS A 171 4.80 -9.49 -29.81
CA LYS A 171 4.56 -8.27 -29.04
C LYS A 171 4.75 -8.49 -27.55
N THR A 172 5.20 -7.45 -26.87
CA THR A 172 5.35 -7.36 -25.43
C THR A 172 4.40 -6.32 -24.85
N ILE A 173 3.67 -6.64 -23.79
CA ILE A 173 2.95 -5.64 -23.00
C ILE A 173 3.88 -5.13 -21.90
N ARG A 174 4.31 -3.88 -21.98
CA ARG A 174 5.27 -3.26 -21.05
C ARG A 174 4.61 -2.46 -19.93
N GLY A 175 3.32 -2.18 -20.04
CA GLY A 175 2.56 -1.52 -18.98
C GLY A 175 1.07 -1.61 -19.23
N VAL A 176 0.30 -1.47 -18.16
CA VAL A 176 -1.17 -1.47 -18.19
C VAL A 176 -1.66 -0.36 -17.28
N ALA A 177 -2.61 0.44 -17.75
CA ALA A 177 -3.28 1.44 -16.93
C ALA A 177 -4.79 1.23 -16.99
N THR A 178 -5.41 1.00 -15.83
CA THR A 178 -6.86 0.94 -15.70
C THR A 178 -7.39 2.36 -15.53
N LEU A 179 -8.22 2.81 -16.46
CA LEU A 179 -8.77 4.16 -16.48
C LEU A 179 -10.07 4.20 -15.67
N SER A 180 -10.95 3.23 -15.89
CA SER A 180 -12.25 3.12 -15.25
C SER A 180 -12.62 1.65 -15.00
N ASP A 181 -13.80 1.41 -14.45
CA ASP A 181 -14.35 0.05 -14.30
C ASP A 181 -14.71 -0.63 -15.63
N THR A 182 -14.68 0.11 -16.74
CA THR A 182 -15.04 -0.39 -18.08
C THR A 182 -13.89 -0.29 -19.07
N GLN A 183 -12.81 0.41 -18.74
CA GLN A 183 -11.73 0.70 -19.68
C GLN A 183 -10.34 0.59 -19.06
N ALA A 184 -9.44 -0.05 -19.81
CA ALA A 184 -8.00 -0.04 -19.58
C ALA A 184 -7.26 0.30 -20.88
N VAL A 185 -5.98 0.59 -20.75
CA VAL A 185 -5.05 0.74 -21.88
C VAL A 185 -3.80 -0.09 -21.65
N PHE A 186 -3.31 -0.69 -22.73
CA PHE A 186 -2.13 -1.55 -22.75
C PHE A 186 -1.04 -0.89 -23.56
N LEU A 187 0.13 -0.73 -22.95
CA LEU A 187 1.34 -0.27 -23.64
C LEU A 187 2.03 -1.47 -24.28
N GLU A 188 1.93 -1.55 -25.60
CA GLU A 188 2.47 -2.60 -26.42
C GLU A 188 3.78 -2.15 -27.06
N VAL A 189 4.76 -3.06 -27.09
CA VAL A 189 6.03 -2.89 -27.79
C VAL A 189 6.29 -4.10 -28.69
N SER A 190 6.50 -3.84 -29.97
CA SER A 190 6.88 -4.85 -30.98
C SER A 190 8.38 -5.17 -30.93
N SER A 191 8.78 -6.28 -31.59
CA SER A 191 10.20 -6.65 -31.71
C SER A 191 11.07 -5.61 -32.44
N THR A 192 10.47 -4.75 -33.26
CA THR A 192 11.18 -3.67 -33.97
C THR A 192 11.26 -2.37 -33.16
N GLY A 193 10.77 -2.36 -31.92
CA GLY A 193 10.79 -1.18 -31.04
C GLY A 193 9.69 -0.16 -31.33
N SER A 194 8.68 -0.50 -32.14
CA SER A 194 7.47 0.32 -32.26
C SER A 194 6.62 0.18 -30.99
N VAL A 195 6.25 1.33 -30.43
CA VAL A 195 5.46 1.48 -29.20
C VAL A 195 4.07 1.98 -29.55
N SER A 196 3.06 1.32 -29.03
CA SER A 196 1.67 1.68 -29.24
C SER A 196 0.86 1.52 -27.95
N VAL A 197 -0.21 2.30 -27.83
CA VAL A 197 -1.23 2.08 -26.81
C VAL A 197 -2.45 1.46 -27.46
N VAL A 198 -3.03 0.47 -26.79
CA VAL A 198 -4.22 -0.24 -27.27
C VAL A 198 -5.28 -0.25 -26.18
N ALA A 199 -6.52 0.06 -26.53
CA ALA A 199 -7.62 0.04 -25.59
C ALA A 199 -7.99 -1.38 -25.15
N GLY A 200 -8.53 -1.47 -23.95
CA GLY A 200 -9.12 -2.66 -23.37
C GLY A 200 -10.52 -2.37 -22.84
N ALA A 201 -11.43 -3.30 -23.03
CA ALA A 201 -12.74 -3.28 -22.38
C ALA A 201 -12.71 -4.17 -21.13
N LEU A 202 -13.30 -3.67 -20.05
CA LEU A 202 -13.42 -4.36 -18.77
C LEU A 202 -14.89 -4.62 -18.46
N THR A 203 -15.18 -5.78 -17.90
CA THR A 203 -16.50 -6.13 -17.37
C THR A 203 -16.33 -6.57 -15.92
N GLN A 204 -17.18 -6.07 -15.01
CA GLN A 204 -17.08 -6.41 -13.58
C GLN A 204 -17.94 -7.62 -13.17
N SER A 205 -18.94 -7.99 -13.98
CA SER A 205 -19.86 -9.08 -13.69
C SER A 205 -20.33 -9.80 -14.98
N PRO A 206 -19.76 -10.99 -15.31
CA PRO A 206 -18.58 -11.58 -14.68
C PRO A 206 -17.30 -10.78 -14.96
N PRO A 207 -16.33 -10.78 -14.03
CA PRO A 207 -15.02 -10.15 -14.20
C PRO A 207 -14.30 -10.64 -15.47
N SER A 208 -14.02 -9.75 -16.43
CA SER A 208 -13.27 -10.09 -17.64
C SER A 208 -12.54 -8.90 -18.24
N VAL A 209 -11.50 -9.19 -19.03
CA VAL A 209 -10.71 -8.21 -19.78
C VAL A 209 -10.65 -8.62 -21.25
N LYS A 210 -10.96 -7.67 -22.14
CA LYS A 210 -10.87 -7.84 -23.59
C LYS A 210 -9.90 -6.82 -24.17
N TYR A 211 -8.85 -7.31 -24.81
CA TYR A 211 -7.92 -6.49 -25.56
C TYR A 211 -8.52 -6.12 -26.94
N LEU A 212 -8.40 -4.85 -27.37
CA LEU A 212 -9.05 -4.33 -28.58
C LEU A 212 -8.03 -3.93 -29.65
N PRO A 213 -7.46 -4.88 -30.43
CA PRO A 213 -6.35 -4.61 -31.35
C PRO A 213 -6.65 -3.56 -32.41
N THR A 214 -7.92 -3.38 -32.78
CA THR A 214 -8.39 -2.41 -33.77
C THR A 214 -8.41 -0.97 -33.24
N LYS A 215 -8.25 -0.77 -31.93
CA LYS A 215 -8.24 0.52 -31.24
C LYS A 215 -6.82 0.91 -30.80
N ARG A 216 -5.85 0.70 -31.70
CA ARG A 216 -4.43 1.00 -31.49
C ARG A 216 -4.10 2.43 -31.89
N ALA A 217 -3.31 3.12 -31.08
CA ALA A 217 -2.66 4.37 -31.42
C ALA A 217 -1.14 4.25 -31.26
N THR A 218 -0.38 4.80 -32.21
CA THR A 218 1.08 4.83 -32.17
C THR A 218 1.56 5.88 -31.17
N ILE A 219 2.60 5.55 -30.40
CA ILE A 219 3.24 6.48 -29.45
C ILE A 219 4.63 6.88 -29.94
N ALA A 220 5.49 5.89 -30.20
CA ALA A 220 6.88 6.11 -30.54
C ALA A 220 7.43 4.98 -31.43
N SER A 221 8.58 5.23 -32.02
CA SER A 221 9.36 4.26 -32.80
C SER A 221 10.78 4.14 -32.25
N SER A 222 11.35 2.94 -32.30
CA SER A 222 12.71 2.66 -31.84
C SER A 222 12.97 3.03 -30.37
N SER A 223 11.97 2.83 -29.51
CA SER A 223 12.08 3.14 -28.08
C SER A 223 12.30 1.89 -27.24
N PHE A 224 13.31 1.92 -26.37
CA PHE A 224 13.80 0.75 -25.67
C PHE A 224 13.18 0.53 -24.28
N SER A 225 12.59 1.55 -23.66
CA SER A 225 11.92 1.47 -22.36
C SER A 225 10.75 2.44 -22.31
N ASN A 226 9.61 1.99 -21.76
CA ASN A 226 8.37 2.76 -21.84
C ASN A 226 7.47 2.45 -20.64
N ASN A 227 6.81 3.48 -20.11
CA ASN A 227 5.87 3.38 -19.01
C ASN A 227 4.54 4.03 -19.37
N ILE A 228 3.45 3.64 -18.68
CA ILE A 228 2.12 4.21 -18.85
C ILE A 228 1.44 4.38 -17.50
N GLY A 229 0.68 5.46 -17.35
CA GLY A 229 -0.14 5.72 -16.17
C GLY A 229 -1.48 6.33 -16.53
N ALA A 230 -2.51 5.98 -15.76
CA ALA A 230 -3.80 6.65 -15.82
C ALA A 230 -3.70 8.03 -15.15
N VAL A 231 -4.36 9.03 -15.74
CA VAL A 231 -4.46 10.38 -15.18
C VAL A 231 -5.89 10.67 -14.73
N SER A 232 -6.87 10.23 -15.52
CA SER A 232 -8.30 10.28 -15.18
C SER A 232 -9.04 9.04 -15.73
N ALA A 233 -10.37 9.05 -15.64
CA ALA A 233 -11.22 7.98 -16.17
C ALA A 233 -11.13 7.78 -17.68
N THR A 234 -10.62 8.78 -18.42
CA THR A 234 -10.51 8.76 -19.88
C THR A 234 -9.15 9.19 -20.40
N THR A 235 -8.22 9.59 -19.54
CA THR A 235 -6.89 10.07 -19.95
C THR A 235 -5.76 9.25 -19.39
N PHE A 236 -4.71 9.11 -20.19
CA PHE A 236 -3.47 8.47 -19.80
C PHE A 236 -2.29 9.32 -20.26
N VAL A 237 -1.11 9.00 -19.72
CA VAL A 237 0.15 9.52 -20.20
C VAL A 237 1.16 8.38 -20.30
N THR A 238 1.91 8.36 -21.40
CA THR A 238 3.03 7.45 -21.60
C THR A 238 4.34 8.20 -21.52
N VAL A 239 5.37 7.49 -21.11
CA VAL A 239 6.76 7.94 -21.16
C VAL A 239 7.51 7.01 -22.10
N SER A 240 8.26 7.56 -23.05
CA SER A 240 9.06 6.81 -24.03
C SER A 240 10.39 7.50 -24.29
N PHE A 241 11.43 6.74 -24.58
CA PHE A 241 12.68 7.31 -25.10
C PHE A 241 12.55 7.70 -26.57
N GLN A 242 13.16 8.82 -26.94
CA GLN A 242 13.49 9.11 -28.34
C GLN A 242 14.44 8.05 -28.89
N PRO A 243 14.49 7.87 -30.22
CA PRO A 243 15.48 7.02 -30.85
C PRO A 243 16.89 7.40 -30.40
N TYR A 244 17.71 6.38 -30.12
CA TYR A 244 19.11 6.58 -29.74
C TYR A 244 19.85 7.42 -30.78
N ASN A 245 20.54 8.46 -30.32
CA ASN A 245 21.36 9.33 -31.15
C ASN A 245 22.83 9.21 -30.75
N ALA A 246 23.63 8.55 -31.59
CA ALA A 246 25.06 8.37 -31.35
C ALA A 246 25.87 9.68 -31.46
N SER A 247 25.33 10.74 -32.05
CA SER A 247 26.04 11.98 -32.37
C SER A 247 25.58 13.18 -31.55
N GLY A 248 24.64 13.01 -30.62
CA GLY A 248 24.08 14.08 -29.81
C GLY A 248 23.24 13.57 -28.66
N ALA A 249 22.69 14.49 -27.87
CA ALA A 249 21.76 14.12 -26.81
C ALA A 249 20.45 13.57 -27.40
N PHE A 250 19.84 12.63 -26.69
CA PHE A 250 18.48 12.16 -26.93
C PHE A 250 17.69 12.23 -25.61
N PHE A 251 16.38 12.34 -25.69
CA PHE A 251 15.56 12.63 -24.52
C PHE A 251 14.42 11.65 -24.35
N GLU A 252 13.77 11.75 -23.20
CA GLU A 252 12.50 11.12 -22.91
C GLU A 252 11.34 12.06 -23.25
N GLU A 253 10.25 11.45 -23.68
CA GLU A 253 9.07 12.13 -24.17
C GLU A 253 7.82 11.67 -23.43
N LEU A 254 6.99 12.65 -23.09
CA LEU A 254 5.65 12.47 -22.56
C LEU A 254 4.64 12.56 -23.69
N THR A 255 3.85 11.50 -23.89
CA THR A 255 2.71 11.53 -24.80
C THR A 255 1.44 11.30 -24.01
N GLY A 256 0.58 12.32 -23.96
CA GLY A 256 -0.74 12.19 -23.35
C GLY A 256 -1.77 11.70 -24.36
N GLY A 257 -2.78 10.99 -23.87
CA GLY A 257 -3.84 10.46 -24.71
C GLY A 257 -5.20 10.46 -24.03
N VAL A 258 -6.24 10.47 -24.86
CA VAL A 258 -7.65 10.41 -24.48
C VAL A 258 -8.25 9.14 -25.08
N VAL A 259 -9.02 8.41 -24.28
CA VAL A 259 -9.78 7.23 -24.69
C VAL A 259 -11.26 7.57 -24.67
N ALA A 260 -11.91 7.48 -25.83
CA ALA A 260 -13.36 7.63 -25.92
C ALA A 260 -14.07 6.37 -25.43
N SER A 261 -15.39 6.46 -25.20
CA SER A 261 -16.19 5.33 -24.70
C SER A 261 -16.19 4.09 -25.59
N ASP A 262 -15.99 4.26 -26.90
CA ASP A 262 -15.86 3.17 -27.87
C ASP A 262 -14.44 2.56 -27.93
N GLY A 263 -13.53 3.04 -27.08
CA GLY A 263 -12.13 2.66 -27.02
C GLY A 263 -11.23 3.36 -28.05
N SER A 264 -11.74 4.26 -28.89
CA SER A 264 -10.86 5.03 -29.80
C SER A 264 -9.91 5.91 -29.00
N ILE A 265 -8.66 6.00 -29.48
CA ILE A 265 -7.57 6.70 -28.79
C ILE A 265 -7.10 7.87 -29.65
N THR A 266 -7.05 9.05 -29.03
CA THR A 266 -6.42 10.25 -29.59
C THR A 266 -5.20 10.60 -28.76
N THR A 267 -4.05 10.77 -29.40
CA THR A 267 -2.78 11.12 -28.73
C THR A 267 -2.36 12.55 -29.11
N ALA A 268 -1.80 13.27 -28.15
CA ALA A 268 -1.22 14.58 -28.39
C ALA A 268 0.22 14.49 -28.92
N THR A 269 0.77 15.63 -29.34
CA THR A 269 2.20 15.76 -29.63
C THR A 269 3.02 15.47 -28.37
N ALA A 270 4.10 14.71 -28.56
CA ALA A 270 5.06 14.40 -27.51
C ALA A 270 5.73 15.67 -26.95
N VAL A 271 6.00 15.67 -25.64
CA VAL A 271 6.70 16.76 -24.93
C VAL A 271 7.94 16.20 -24.25
N THR A 272 9.10 16.77 -24.55
CA THR A 272 10.36 16.41 -23.89
C THR A 272 10.39 16.84 -22.43
N PHE A 273 10.98 16.01 -21.56
CA PHE A 273 11.26 16.34 -20.16
C PHE A 273 12.61 15.73 -19.73
N GLY A 274 13.03 16.01 -18.50
CA GLY A 274 14.27 15.45 -17.96
C GLY A 274 15.53 16.11 -18.53
N ASP A 275 16.68 15.50 -18.22
CA ASP A 275 17.96 15.89 -18.77
C ASP A 275 18.30 15.04 -20.00
N GLY A 276 18.97 15.62 -20.99
CA GLY A 276 19.32 14.90 -22.21
C GLY A 276 20.32 13.79 -21.94
N ASN A 277 20.00 12.57 -22.32
CA ASN A 277 20.90 11.43 -22.24
C ASN A 277 22.12 11.64 -23.14
N ASN A 278 23.32 11.36 -22.63
CA ASN A 278 24.54 11.50 -23.40
C ASN A 278 25.60 10.47 -22.99
N PHE A 279 25.99 9.63 -23.94
CA PHE A 279 27.02 8.59 -23.75
C PHE A 279 28.41 8.99 -24.22
N ASN A 280 28.56 10.13 -24.91
CA ASN A 280 29.83 10.60 -25.47
C ASN A 280 30.52 11.66 -24.59
N VAL A 281 29.99 11.93 -23.41
CA VAL A 281 30.59 12.83 -22.41
C VAL A 281 31.13 12.01 -21.25
N THR A 282 32.10 12.56 -20.52
CA THR A 282 32.67 11.91 -19.33
C THR A 282 32.33 12.76 -18.09
N PRO A 283 31.56 12.22 -17.13
CA PRO A 283 30.96 10.90 -17.15
C PRO A 283 29.73 10.84 -18.07
N SER A 284 29.48 9.68 -18.68
CA SER A 284 28.24 9.43 -19.43
C SER A 284 27.08 9.35 -18.46
N TYR A 285 25.90 9.81 -18.85
CA TYR A 285 24.73 9.72 -17.99
C TYR A 285 23.46 9.44 -18.81
N SER A 286 22.51 8.79 -18.15
CA SER A 286 21.18 8.50 -18.68
C SER A 286 20.11 8.86 -17.66
N THR A 287 19.05 9.51 -18.14
CA THR A 287 17.82 9.73 -17.39
C THR A 287 16.96 8.47 -17.42
N THR A 288 16.33 8.17 -16.30
CA THR A 288 15.38 7.08 -16.11
C THR A 288 14.15 7.60 -15.37
N PHE A 289 13.04 6.89 -15.49
CA PHE A 289 11.75 7.32 -14.98
C PHE A 289 10.92 6.15 -14.42
N ALA A 290 9.97 6.51 -13.56
CA ALA A 290 8.97 5.59 -13.02
C ALA A 290 7.69 5.58 -13.87
N ASN A 291 6.65 4.90 -13.39
CA ASN A 291 5.32 5.04 -13.95
C ASN A 291 4.73 6.41 -13.59
N PRO A 292 4.04 7.09 -14.53
CA PRO A 292 3.19 8.22 -14.21
C PRO A 292 2.07 7.80 -13.25
N VAL A 293 1.75 8.64 -12.27
CA VAL A 293 0.70 8.38 -11.28
C VAL A 293 -0.21 9.60 -11.18
N ALA A 294 -1.52 9.38 -11.26
CA ALA A 294 -2.52 10.43 -11.02
C ALA A 294 -2.36 11.06 -9.63
N VAL A 295 -2.71 12.34 -9.50
CA VAL A 295 -2.76 13.05 -8.22
C VAL A 295 -4.23 13.31 -7.88
N PRO A 296 -4.91 12.43 -7.12
CA PRO A 296 -6.38 12.48 -7.01
C PRO A 296 -6.96 13.81 -6.49
N ALA A 297 -6.21 14.55 -5.67
CA ALA A 297 -6.63 15.86 -5.17
C ALA A 297 -6.59 16.98 -6.23
N LEU A 298 -5.98 16.74 -7.39
CA LEU A 298 -5.82 17.68 -8.49
C LEU A 298 -6.29 17.02 -9.78
N ALA A 299 -7.50 17.36 -10.22
CA ALA A 299 -8.08 16.82 -11.45
C ALA A 299 -7.12 16.98 -12.64
N ASP A 300 -7.02 15.94 -13.47
CA ASP A 300 -6.16 15.89 -14.66
C ASP A 300 -4.66 16.04 -14.42
N HIS A 301 -4.19 16.00 -13.16
CA HIS A 301 -2.77 16.07 -12.84
C HIS A 301 -2.15 14.68 -12.68
N PHE A 302 -0.90 14.58 -13.10
CA PHE A 302 -0.06 13.41 -12.85
C PHE A 302 1.31 13.83 -12.32
N ALA A 303 1.89 12.97 -11.51
CA ALA A 303 3.28 13.04 -11.10
C ALA A 303 4.09 11.98 -11.85
N LEU A 304 5.31 12.32 -12.21
CA LEU A 304 6.29 11.40 -12.76
C LEU A 304 7.62 11.58 -12.01
N ALA A 305 8.08 10.51 -11.38
CA ALA A 305 9.42 10.46 -10.81
C ALA A 305 10.44 10.16 -11.92
N TRP A 306 11.54 10.91 -11.93
CA TRP A 306 12.66 10.71 -12.85
C TRP A 306 13.98 11.08 -12.18
N TRP A 307 15.08 10.52 -12.65
CA TRP A 307 16.42 10.79 -12.14
C TRP A 307 17.46 10.48 -13.21
N SER A 308 18.63 11.08 -13.11
CA SER A 308 19.82 10.65 -13.85
C SER A 308 20.59 9.64 -13.01
N ASP A 309 21.24 8.66 -13.64
CA ASP A 309 22.15 7.72 -13.01
C ASP A 309 23.31 8.39 -12.25
N ILE A 310 23.65 9.62 -12.64
CA ILE A 310 24.62 10.47 -11.96
C ILE A 310 23.92 11.71 -11.40
N ALA A 311 24.22 12.05 -10.14
CA ALA A 311 23.78 13.30 -9.56
C ALA A 311 24.49 14.48 -10.25
N THR A 312 23.73 15.36 -10.88
CA THR A 312 24.21 16.60 -11.52
C THR A 312 23.65 17.81 -10.78
N ASP A 313 24.42 18.88 -10.57
CA ASP A 313 23.99 20.21 -10.08
C ASP A 313 22.65 20.27 -9.27
N ASN A 314 22.65 19.77 -8.03
CA ASN A 314 21.49 19.70 -7.11
C ASN A 314 20.30 18.81 -7.54
N LYS A 315 20.44 18.00 -8.59
CA LYS A 315 19.46 17.01 -9.03
C LYS A 315 19.86 15.61 -8.59
N GLY A 316 18.97 14.99 -7.80
CA GLY A 316 18.94 13.55 -7.53
C GLY A 316 17.62 13.01 -8.06
N LEU A 317 16.77 12.50 -7.17
CA LEU A 317 15.40 12.14 -7.51
C LEU A 317 14.53 13.39 -7.76
N CYS A 318 14.00 13.51 -8.98
CA CYS A 318 13.11 14.58 -9.43
C CYS A 318 11.66 14.10 -9.55
N ILE A 319 10.73 14.99 -9.26
CA ILE A 319 9.29 14.79 -9.45
C ILE A 319 8.77 15.85 -10.40
N TYR A 320 8.39 15.44 -11.60
CA TYR A 320 7.69 16.25 -12.58
C TYR A 320 6.19 16.21 -12.28
N LEU A 321 5.57 17.38 -12.13
CA LEU A 321 4.12 17.53 -12.04
C LEU A 321 3.61 18.11 -13.36
N GLY A 322 2.67 17.41 -14.00
CA GLY A 322 2.04 17.85 -15.23
C GLY A 322 0.53 17.66 -15.24
N THR A 323 -0.11 18.17 -16.28
CA THR A 323 -1.53 17.97 -16.58
C THR A 323 -1.73 17.35 -17.94
N VAL A 324 -2.83 16.58 -18.10
CA VAL A 324 -3.30 16.08 -19.41
C VAL A 324 -4.67 16.67 -19.72
N ALA A 325 -4.78 17.46 -20.79
CA ALA A 325 -6.07 18.03 -21.19
C ALA A 325 -7.04 16.94 -21.66
N ALA A 326 -8.21 16.83 -21.01
CA ALA A 326 -9.17 15.75 -21.26
C ALA A 326 -9.75 15.68 -22.69
N SER A 327 -9.70 16.78 -23.45
CA SER A 327 -10.22 16.84 -24.82
C SER A 327 -9.19 16.52 -25.91
N THR A 328 -7.90 16.77 -25.64
CA THR A 328 -6.84 16.69 -26.66
C THR A 328 -5.70 15.76 -26.28
N GLY A 329 -5.59 15.38 -25.01
CA GLY A 329 -4.45 14.64 -24.46
C GLY A 329 -3.21 15.52 -24.26
N ALA A 330 -3.29 16.84 -24.48
CA ALA A 330 -2.12 17.72 -24.41
C ALA A 330 -1.49 17.71 -23.02
N VAL A 331 -0.18 17.46 -22.97
CA VAL A 331 0.62 17.45 -21.75
C VAL A 331 1.16 18.86 -21.47
N THR A 332 1.07 19.32 -20.22
CA THR A 332 1.65 20.62 -19.81
C THR A 332 2.38 20.49 -18.48
N LYS A 333 3.64 20.95 -18.41
CA LYS A 333 4.42 21.02 -17.17
C LYS A 333 3.82 22.08 -16.23
N LYS A 334 3.65 21.73 -14.96
CA LYS A 334 3.22 22.66 -13.90
C LYS A 334 4.37 23.03 -12.98
N SER A 335 5.07 22.02 -12.48
CA SER A 335 6.21 22.21 -11.61
C SER A 335 7.14 21.01 -11.70
N GLU A 336 8.35 21.18 -11.20
CA GLU A 336 9.31 20.10 -11.02
C GLU A 336 10.12 20.39 -9.76
N THR A 337 10.41 19.35 -8.99
CA THR A 337 11.19 19.49 -7.76
C THR A 337 12.12 18.30 -7.64
N CYS A 338 13.39 18.58 -7.45
CA CYS A 338 14.44 17.57 -7.29
C CYS A 338 14.98 17.59 -5.86
N SER A 339 15.33 16.40 -5.38
CA SER A 339 16.02 16.21 -4.10
C SER A 339 17.34 15.50 -4.34
N LYS A 340 18.45 16.16 -3.99
CA LYS A 340 19.78 15.56 -3.98
C LYS A 340 20.01 14.55 -2.85
N ALA A 341 19.05 14.42 -1.92
CA ALA A 341 19.16 13.50 -0.80
C ALA A 341 18.93 12.04 -1.23
N TYR A 342 18.40 11.83 -2.43
CA TYR A 342 18.02 10.51 -2.94
C TYR A 342 18.58 10.33 -4.36
N LEU A 343 19.14 9.16 -4.64
CA LEU A 343 19.54 8.77 -5.99
C LEU A 343 19.20 7.29 -6.20
N PRO A 344 18.12 6.97 -6.94
CA PRO A 344 17.80 5.58 -7.24
C PRO A 344 18.91 4.91 -8.06
N SER A 345 19.40 3.74 -7.62
CA SER A 345 20.35 2.92 -8.42
C SER A 345 19.67 2.07 -9.49
N ALA A 346 18.36 1.90 -9.38
CA ALA A 346 17.54 1.05 -10.21
C ALA A 346 16.17 1.69 -10.43
N PHE A 347 15.29 1.00 -11.16
CA PHE A 347 13.90 1.44 -11.32
C PHE A 347 13.18 1.57 -9.97
N LEU A 348 12.21 2.49 -9.90
CA LEU A 348 11.40 2.73 -8.73
C LEU A 348 9.91 2.57 -9.02
N GLU A 349 9.14 2.33 -7.96
CA GLU A 349 7.67 2.31 -8.04
C GLU A 349 7.10 3.51 -7.28
N VAL A 350 6.06 4.13 -7.84
CA VAL A 350 5.31 5.24 -7.24
C VAL A 350 3.86 4.82 -7.04
N VAL A 351 3.26 5.18 -5.90
CA VAL A 351 1.83 5.01 -5.66
C VAL A 351 1.25 6.17 -4.87
N SER A 352 -0.01 6.53 -5.14
CA SER A 352 -0.77 7.44 -4.28
C SER A 352 -1.21 6.71 -3.02
N ILE A 353 -0.85 7.27 -1.85
CA ILE A 353 -1.24 6.76 -0.52
C ILE A 353 -2.33 7.63 0.12
N ALA A 354 -2.46 8.88 -0.35
CA ALA A 354 -3.57 9.78 -0.07
C ALA A 354 -3.80 10.69 -1.30
N PRO A 355 -4.92 11.45 -1.37
CA PRO A 355 -5.24 12.26 -2.55
C PRO A 355 -4.14 13.23 -3.00
N ASP A 356 -3.34 13.75 -2.07
CA ASP A 356 -2.23 14.68 -2.31
C ASP A 356 -0.85 14.13 -1.91
N MET A 357 -0.78 12.83 -1.55
CA MET A 357 0.44 12.18 -1.05
C MET A 357 0.82 10.97 -1.90
N LEU A 358 2.08 10.92 -2.28
CA LEU A 358 2.71 9.81 -2.99
C LEU A 358 3.74 9.12 -2.09
N ALA A 359 3.90 7.81 -2.27
CA ALA A 359 5.01 7.03 -1.73
C ALA A 359 5.81 6.44 -2.90
N MET A 360 7.13 6.38 -2.73
CA MET A 360 8.06 5.91 -3.76
C MET A 360 9.04 4.92 -3.14
N ALA A 361 9.11 3.69 -3.69
CA ALA A 361 10.06 2.68 -3.24
C ALA A 361 11.21 2.54 -4.24
N PHE A 362 12.46 2.60 -3.77
CA PHE A 362 13.67 2.48 -4.59
C PHE A 362 14.89 2.05 -3.75
N TYR A 363 15.89 1.48 -4.41
CA TYR A 363 17.22 1.27 -3.81
C TYR A 363 18.01 2.56 -3.95
N ASP A 364 18.46 3.13 -2.83
CA ASP A 364 19.11 4.45 -2.80
C ASP A 364 20.64 4.31 -2.83
N SER A 365 21.26 4.68 -3.94
CA SER A 365 22.71 4.55 -4.15
C SER A 365 23.52 5.45 -3.22
N LEU A 366 22.95 6.57 -2.76
CA LEU A 366 23.60 7.45 -1.77
C LEU A 366 23.64 6.83 -0.37
N ASN A 367 22.83 5.79 -0.12
CA ASN A 367 22.69 5.12 1.17
C ASN A 367 23.00 3.63 1.08
N GLY A 368 24.05 3.27 0.32
CA GLY A 368 24.53 1.88 0.22
C GLY A 368 23.52 0.93 -0.42
N ASN A 369 22.73 1.43 -1.37
CA ASN A 369 21.64 0.70 -2.04
C ASN A 369 20.59 0.15 -1.05
N THR A 370 20.36 0.84 0.07
CA THR A 370 19.30 0.47 1.01
C THR A 370 17.94 0.72 0.38
N LEU A 371 17.04 -0.28 0.45
CA LEU A 371 15.66 -0.09 0.02
C LEU A 371 14.97 0.97 0.90
N THR A 372 14.50 2.00 0.22
CA THR A 372 14.00 3.24 0.81
C THR A 372 12.60 3.53 0.29
N ILE A 373 11.71 3.95 1.18
CA ILE A 373 10.39 4.49 0.84
C ILE A 373 10.38 5.98 1.17
N ALA A 374 10.36 6.83 0.16
CA ALA A 374 10.21 8.28 0.33
C ALA A 374 8.74 8.69 0.15
N THR A 375 8.26 9.62 0.96
CA THR A 375 6.92 10.21 0.82
C THR A 375 6.99 11.65 0.33
N VAL A 376 6.08 12.00 -0.57
CA VAL A 376 6.03 13.29 -1.26
C VAL A 376 4.61 13.84 -1.20
N GLN A 377 4.48 15.10 -0.79
CA GLN A 377 3.23 15.85 -0.82
C GLN A 377 3.17 16.76 -2.02
N ILE A 378 2.00 16.89 -2.63
CA ILE A 378 1.71 17.84 -3.70
C ILE A 378 0.67 18.83 -3.19
N SER A 379 1.06 20.08 -2.99
CA SER A 379 0.14 21.11 -2.50
C SER A 379 -1.00 21.34 -3.49
N THR A 380 -2.25 21.17 -3.05
CA THR A 380 -3.43 21.41 -3.89
C THR A 380 -3.63 22.89 -4.26
N ILE A 381 -3.08 23.80 -3.45
CA ILE A 381 -3.18 25.25 -3.64
C ILE A 381 -2.05 25.76 -4.52
N THR A 382 -0.80 25.43 -4.18
CA THR A 382 0.37 25.99 -4.86
C THR A 382 0.91 25.09 -5.98
N GLN A 383 0.43 23.85 -6.08
CA GLN A 383 0.92 22.84 -7.02
C GLN A 383 2.43 22.59 -6.90
N LYS A 384 2.99 22.87 -5.72
CA LYS A 384 4.37 22.59 -5.37
C LYS A 384 4.51 21.18 -4.82
N VAL A 385 5.58 20.51 -5.23
CA VAL A 385 5.97 19.20 -4.73
C VAL A 385 6.92 19.36 -3.55
N VAL A 386 6.71 18.58 -2.49
CA VAL A 386 7.52 18.64 -1.27
C VAL A 386 7.80 17.24 -0.73
N PHE A 387 9.07 16.88 -0.55
CA PHE A 387 9.47 15.65 0.14
C PHE A 387 9.18 15.78 1.65
N ARG A 388 8.48 14.80 2.23
CA ARG A 388 7.97 14.87 3.63
C ARG A 388 8.62 13.89 4.58
N GLY A 389 8.87 12.67 4.12
CA GLY A 389 9.33 11.61 4.99
C GLY A 389 10.11 10.54 4.24
N VAL A 390 10.79 9.72 5.02
CA VAL A 390 11.57 8.59 4.54
C VAL A 390 11.46 7.44 5.54
N TYR A 391 11.36 6.23 5.02
CA TYR A 391 11.51 4.99 5.76
C TYR A 391 12.57 4.14 5.08
N THR A 392 13.58 3.69 5.81
CA THR A 392 14.61 2.79 5.28
C THR A 392 14.44 1.41 5.90
N LEU A 393 14.60 0.36 5.10
CA LEU A 393 14.59 -1.02 5.61
C LEU A 393 15.92 -1.40 6.29
N GLY A 394 16.93 -0.53 6.23
CA GLY A 394 18.23 -0.71 6.84
C GLY A 394 18.99 -1.93 6.29
N ALA A 395 19.87 -2.49 7.13
CA ALA A 395 20.76 -3.60 6.76
C ALA A 395 20.01 -4.87 6.27
N ALA A 396 18.73 -5.01 6.64
CA ALA A 396 17.90 -6.15 6.24
C ALA A 396 17.55 -6.14 4.74
N ALA A 397 17.73 -5.01 4.04
CA ALA A 397 17.48 -4.87 2.61
C ALA A 397 18.43 -3.84 1.95
N SER A 398 19.73 -3.99 2.21
CA SER A 398 20.80 -3.13 1.68
C SER A 398 21.82 -3.94 0.89
N GLY A 399 22.62 -3.27 0.08
CA GLY A 399 23.69 -3.90 -0.69
C GLY A 399 23.35 -4.04 -2.17
N GLU A 400 24.28 -4.64 -2.90
CA GLU A 400 24.25 -4.68 -4.35
C GLU A 400 23.66 -5.98 -4.86
N PHE A 401 23.05 -5.89 -6.05
CA PHE A 401 22.59 -7.05 -6.78
C PHE A 401 23.72 -7.59 -7.67
N ASP A 402 24.84 -7.94 -7.06
CA ASP A 402 25.99 -8.53 -7.75
C ASP A 402 25.78 -10.05 -7.91
N PHE A 403 24.87 -10.43 -8.81
CA PHE A 403 24.64 -11.83 -9.17
C PHE A 403 25.38 -12.25 -10.45
N GLY A 404 26.27 -11.38 -10.97
CA GLY A 404 27.03 -11.56 -12.20
C GLY A 404 27.02 -10.32 -13.10
N ASN A 405 27.87 -10.30 -14.14
CA ASN A 405 27.92 -9.26 -15.19
C ASN A 405 26.71 -9.34 -16.13
N PHE A 406 25.52 -9.09 -15.61
CA PHE A 406 24.32 -8.97 -16.42
C PHE A 406 24.27 -7.56 -17.00
N PHE A 407 24.48 -7.43 -18.31
CA PHE A 407 23.94 -6.28 -19.01
C PHE A 407 22.41 -6.30 -18.78
N SER A 408 21.83 -5.20 -18.28
CA SER A 408 20.38 -4.99 -18.09
C SER A 408 19.63 -5.70 -16.94
N PHE A 409 20.31 -6.14 -15.88
CA PHE A 409 19.61 -6.50 -14.63
C PHE A 409 19.38 -5.24 -13.77
N SER A 410 18.11 -4.89 -13.53
CA SER A 410 17.75 -3.78 -12.62
C SER A 410 16.46 -4.12 -11.88
N PRO A 411 16.53 -4.44 -10.57
CA PRO A 411 15.36 -4.85 -9.82
C PRO A 411 14.49 -3.64 -9.47
N LYS A 412 13.23 -3.68 -9.89
CA LYS A 412 12.20 -2.71 -9.46
C LYS A 412 11.45 -3.28 -8.25
N PRO A 413 11.37 -2.57 -7.10
CA PRO A 413 10.41 -2.93 -6.06
C PRO A 413 8.98 -2.70 -6.56
N SER A 414 7.99 -3.34 -5.95
CA SER A 414 6.56 -3.06 -6.17
C SER A 414 5.92 -2.57 -4.88
N LEU A 415 5.08 -1.53 -4.99
CA LEU A 415 4.52 -0.79 -3.88
C LEU A 415 3.07 -0.45 -4.21
N LYS A 416 2.10 -0.91 -3.40
CA LYS A 416 0.67 -0.56 -3.59
C LYS A 416 -0.02 -0.27 -2.27
N ALA A 417 -0.88 0.75 -2.27
CA ALA A 417 -1.82 0.96 -1.17
C ALA A 417 -2.86 -0.17 -1.15
N LEU A 418 -3.01 -0.86 -0.02
CA LEU A 418 -4.09 -1.82 0.22
C LEU A 418 -5.36 -1.11 0.68
N SER A 419 -5.18 -0.04 1.45
CA SER A 419 -6.22 0.87 1.95
C SER A 419 -5.60 2.25 2.17
N SER A 420 -6.40 3.22 2.62
CA SER A 420 -5.88 4.53 3.07
C SER A 420 -4.92 4.44 4.26
N THR A 421 -4.87 3.30 4.94
CA THR A 421 -4.10 3.10 6.17
C THR A 421 -3.05 2.00 6.06
N ARG A 422 -2.99 1.28 4.93
CA ARG A 422 -2.06 0.16 4.73
C ARG A 422 -1.36 0.22 3.38
N LEU A 423 -0.05 0.03 3.39
CA LEU A 423 0.84 0.03 2.23
C LEU A 423 1.57 -1.31 2.16
N ALA A 424 1.48 -2.01 1.02
CA ALA A 424 2.22 -3.24 0.78
C ALA A 424 3.43 -2.97 -0.10
N LEU A 425 4.56 -3.55 0.29
CA LEU A 425 5.82 -3.55 -0.44
C LEU A 425 6.18 -5.01 -0.79
N ALA A 426 6.63 -5.24 -2.01
CA ALA A 426 7.31 -6.46 -2.41
C ALA A 426 8.58 -6.12 -3.18
N PHE A 427 9.65 -6.88 -2.99
CA PHE A 427 10.95 -6.55 -3.58
C PHE A 427 11.88 -7.77 -3.61
N LEU A 428 12.93 -7.72 -4.44
CA LEU A 428 14.03 -8.69 -4.40
C LEU A 428 15.06 -8.24 -3.37
N ASN A 429 15.42 -9.06 -2.39
CA ASN A 429 16.25 -8.63 -1.28
C ASN A 429 17.76 -8.86 -1.56
N PRO A 430 18.58 -7.80 -1.75
CA PRO A 430 20.01 -7.97 -2.01
C PRO A 430 20.76 -8.57 -0.82
N SER A 431 20.38 -8.23 0.42
CA SER A 431 20.95 -8.81 1.64
C SER A 431 20.70 -10.32 1.79
N ASN A 432 19.81 -10.90 0.98
CA ASN A 432 19.46 -12.31 1.03
C ASN A 432 19.43 -12.94 -0.37
N ALA A 433 20.50 -12.73 -1.14
CA ALA A 433 20.74 -13.37 -2.43
C ALA A 433 19.59 -13.21 -3.44
N GLY A 434 18.90 -12.06 -3.40
CA GLY A 434 17.83 -11.71 -4.33
C GLY A 434 16.51 -12.42 -4.07
N LYS A 435 16.36 -13.13 -2.94
CA LYS A 435 15.07 -13.73 -2.55
C LYS A 435 13.95 -12.68 -2.58
N PRO A 436 12.75 -13.00 -3.11
CA PRO A 436 11.62 -12.10 -3.03
C PRO A 436 11.12 -12.00 -1.58
N TYR A 437 10.82 -10.78 -1.16
CA TYR A 437 10.31 -10.44 0.17
C TYR A 437 9.11 -9.52 0.08
N THR A 438 8.30 -9.50 1.14
CA THR A 438 7.19 -8.57 1.31
C THR A 438 7.11 -8.03 2.73
N GLN A 439 6.54 -6.83 2.86
CA GLN A 439 6.19 -6.23 4.14
C GLN A 439 4.99 -5.31 3.97
N VAL A 440 4.10 -5.29 4.97
CA VAL A 440 2.98 -4.35 5.06
C VAL A 440 3.32 -3.29 6.10
N PHE A 441 3.06 -2.04 5.75
CA PHE A 441 3.20 -0.88 6.62
C PHE A 441 1.83 -0.32 6.98
N GLN A 442 1.69 0.08 8.23
CA GLN A 442 0.67 1.03 8.66
C GLN A 442 1.07 2.44 8.22
N ILE A 443 0.16 3.15 7.58
CA ILE A 443 0.26 4.58 7.30
C ILE A 443 -0.41 5.31 8.47
N SER A 444 0.32 6.19 9.15
CA SER A 444 -0.25 7.05 10.19
C SER A 444 -0.99 8.25 9.61
N ASP A 445 -1.73 8.98 10.44
CA ASP A 445 -2.40 10.22 10.04
C ASP A 445 -1.43 11.33 9.60
N THR A 446 -0.15 11.23 10.00
CA THR A 446 0.94 12.12 9.56
C THR A 446 1.74 11.53 8.40
N TYR A 447 1.25 10.44 7.78
CA TYR A 447 1.86 9.74 6.67
C TYR A 447 3.24 9.17 6.96
N THR A 448 3.55 8.92 8.24
CA THR A 448 4.70 8.13 8.63
C THR A 448 4.39 6.64 8.48
N LEU A 449 5.41 5.87 8.08
CA LEU A 449 5.28 4.43 7.85
C LEU A 449 5.79 3.66 9.07
N LYS A 450 4.98 2.73 9.57
CA LYS A 450 5.37 1.79 10.62
C LYS A 450 5.14 0.37 10.13
N PRO A 451 6.11 -0.55 10.21
CA PRO A 451 5.88 -1.96 9.92
C PRO A 451 4.68 -2.52 10.68
N LEU A 452 3.73 -3.09 9.95
CA LEU A 452 2.61 -3.86 10.49
C LEU A 452 2.94 -5.35 10.52
N THR A 453 3.70 -5.82 9.52
CA THR A 453 4.21 -7.20 9.45
C THR A 453 5.72 -7.22 9.53
N PRO A 454 6.32 -8.34 9.97
CA PRO A 454 7.74 -8.56 9.75
C PRO A 454 8.06 -8.61 8.25
N LEU A 455 9.35 -8.50 7.94
CA LEU A 455 9.87 -8.69 6.60
C LEU A 455 9.84 -10.19 6.27
N MET A 456 8.93 -10.61 5.40
CA MET A 456 8.60 -12.02 5.14
C MET A 456 9.06 -12.44 3.75
N ARG A 457 9.74 -13.59 3.61
CA ARG A 457 10.12 -14.11 2.30
C ARG A 457 8.90 -14.64 1.54
N MET A 458 8.96 -14.58 0.23
CA MET A 458 7.91 -15.05 -0.70
C MET A 458 8.37 -16.21 -1.58
N SER A 459 9.41 -16.91 -1.13
CA SER A 459 10.03 -18.05 -1.83
C SER A 459 10.29 -19.18 -0.84
N ALA A 460 10.71 -20.36 -1.32
CA ALA A 460 11.22 -21.41 -0.45
C ALA A 460 12.53 -20.96 0.25
N ALA A 461 12.91 -21.59 1.36
CA ALA A 461 14.06 -21.15 2.16
C ALA A 461 15.40 -21.24 1.41
N ASP A 462 15.52 -22.23 0.53
CA ASP A 462 16.69 -22.52 -0.30
C ASP A 462 16.72 -21.76 -1.63
N PHE A 463 15.65 -21.01 -1.96
CA PHE A 463 15.60 -20.21 -3.18
C PHE A 463 16.73 -19.19 -3.23
N THR A 464 17.38 -19.01 -4.38
CA THR A 464 18.41 -17.99 -4.55
C THR A 464 18.40 -17.46 -5.98
N LEU A 465 18.65 -16.16 -6.13
CA LEU A 465 18.99 -15.55 -7.42
C LEU A 465 20.51 -15.39 -7.57
N ALA A 466 21.30 -15.56 -6.51
CA ALA A 466 22.75 -15.59 -6.63
C ALA A 466 23.18 -16.84 -7.40
N GLY A 467 23.93 -16.64 -8.49
CA GLY A 467 24.55 -17.70 -9.28
C GLY A 467 26.07 -17.73 -9.08
N ALA A 468 26.68 -18.90 -9.29
CA ALA A 468 28.13 -19.09 -9.19
C ALA A 468 28.88 -18.85 -10.53
N THR A 469 28.16 -18.64 -11.63
CA THR A 469 28.71 -18.60 -12.98
C THR A 469 28.32 -17.31 -13.67
N SER A 470 29.28 -16.64 -14.33
CA SER A 470 29.00 -15.49 -15.18
C SER A 470 28.11 -15.94 -16.35
N VAL A 471 26.91 -15.36 -16.44
CA VAL A 471 25.98 -15.64 -17.54
C VAL A 471 26.15 -14.55 -18.59
N THR A 472 26.33 -14.94 -19.84
CA THR A 472 26.61 -14.02 -20.96
C THR A 472 25.35 -13.45 -21.62
N THR A 473 24.16 -13.97 -21.30
CA THR A 473 22.87 -13.50 -21.84
C THR A 473 22.11 -12.63 -20.83
N PRO A 474 21.68 -11.41 -21.21
CA PRO A 474 20.79 -10.56 -20.43
C PRO A 474 19.51 -11.29 -20.06
N THR A 475 19.29 -11.53 -18.78
CA THR A 475 18.07 -12.15 -18.26
C THR A 475 17.74 -11.48 -16.92
N ALA A 476 16.46 -11.33 -16.62
CA ALA A 476 16.00 -10.60 -15.43
C ALA A 476 14.84 -11.30 -14.75
N VAL A 477 14.68 -11.03 -13.46
CA VAL A 477 13.52 -11.43 -12.66
C VAL A 477 12.69 -10.20 -12.38
N THR A 478 11.43 -10.24 -12.79
CA THR A 478 10.43 -9.21 -12.51
C THR A 478 9.59 -9.62 -11.31
N LEU A 479 9.11 -8.62 -10.57
CA LEU A 479 8.22 -8.79 -9.43
C LEU A 479 7.14 -7.72 -9.49
N ASP A 480 5.91 -8.10 -9.21
CA ASP A 480 4.81 -7.15 -9.07
C ASP A 480 3.81 -7.59 -8.00
N LEU A 481 2.98 -6.66 -7.54
CA LEU A 481 1.94 -6.93 -6.55
C LEU A 481 0.64 -6.18 -6.87
N VAL A 482 -0.49 -6.81 -6.53
CA VAL A 482 -1.83 -6.20 -6.68
C VAL A 482 -2.71 -6.45 -5.46
N PRO A 483 -3.37 -5.41 -4.91
CA PRO A 483 -4.32 -5.58 -3.80
C PRO A 483 -5.55 -6.39 -4.21
N THR A 484 -5.95 -7.35 -3.37
CA THR A 484 -7.19 -8.13 -3.53
C THR A 484 -8.25 -7.82 -2.48
N SER A 485 -7.83 -7.28 -1.34
CA SER A 485 -8.67 -6.66 -0.32
C SER A 485 -7.83 -5.66 0.51
N ALA A 486 -8.44 -4.97 1.46
CA ALA A 486 -7.71 -4.10 2.40
C ALA A 486 -6.66 -4.85 3.24
N GLU A 487 -6.75 -6.18 3.31
CA GLU A 487 -5.89 -7.03 4.13
C GLU A 487 -5.26 -8.19 3.34
N SER A 488 -5.41 -8.19 2.02
CA SER A 488 -4.86 -9.24 1.16
C SER A 488 -4.36 -8.69 -0.18
N PHE A 489 -3.31 -9.32 -0.70
CA PHE A 489 -2.73 -8.95 -1.98
C PHE A 489 -2.04 -10.16 -2.61
N VAL A 490 -1.91 -10.12 -3.93
CA VAL A 490 -1.15 -11.11 -4.68
C VAL A 490 0.22 -10.53 -4.97
N VAL A 491 1.27 -11.34 -4.80
CA VAL A 491 2.63 -11.06 -5.24
C VAL A 491 3.00 -12.07 -6.30
N GLY A 492 3.45 -11.60 -7.45
CA GLY A 492 3.96 -12.42 -8.53
C GLY A 492 5.42 -12.12 -8.81
N TYR A 493 6.22 -13.15 -9.05
CA TYR A 493 7.56 -12.96 -9.57
C TYR A 493 7.87 -14.00 -10.63
N THR A 494 8.56 -13.57 -11.68
CA THR A 494 8.98 -14.46 -12.75
C THR A 494 10.17 -13.93 -13.53
N GLY A 495 10.87 -14.81 -14.23
CA GLY A 495 11.89 -14.43 -15.19
C GLY A 495 12.87 -15.55 -15.45
N THR A 496 14.04 -15.14 -15.92
CA THR A 496 15.20 -16.03 -16.11
C THR A 496 16.42 -15.31 -15.56
N LEU A 497 17.32 -16.04 -14.93
CA LEU A 497 18.64 -15.57 -14.52
C LEU A 497 19.63 -16.73 -14.67
N GLY A 498 20.26 -16.81 -15.85
CA GLY A 498 21.05 -18.00 -16.22
C GLY A 498 20.20 -19.28 -16.18
N PRO A 499 20.59 -20.32 -15.41
CA PRO A 499 19.80 -21.54 -15.29
C PRO A 499 18.56 -21.39 -14.40
N VAL A 500 18.46 -20.32 -13.62
CA VAL A 500 17.36 -20.10 -12.66
C VAL A 500 16.17 -19.50 -13.39
N ASN A 501 15.01 -20.16 -13.35
CA ASN A 501 13.79 -19.73 -14.04
C ASN A 501 12.63 -19.61 -13.05
N PRO A 502 12.65 -18.61 -12.16
CA PRO A 502 11.61 -18.48 -11.15
C PRO A 502 10.26 -18.17 -11.81
N LYS A 503 9.19 -18.75 -11.27
CA LYS A 503 7.81 -18.31 -11.52
C LYS A 503 6.94 -18.70 -10.34
N ARG A 504 6.21 -17.74 -9.79
CA ARG A 504 5.29 -17.99 -8.67
C ARG A 504 4.25 -16.88 -8.56
N LEU A 505 3.04 -17.25 -8.15
CA LEU A 505 2.00 -16.35 -7.69
C LEU A 505 1.59 -16.74 -6.28
N SER A 506 1.79 -15.81 -5.35
CA SER A 506 1.50 -16.01 -3.94
C SER A 506 0.38 -15.09 -3.48
N LEU A 507 -0.51 -15.61 -2.63
CA LEU A 507 -1.51 -14.81 -1.93
C LEU A 507 -1.02 -14.51 -0.52
N VAL A 508 -0.94 -13.24 -0.17
CA VAL A 508 -0.58 -12.78 1.18
C VAL A 508 -1.79 -12.20 1.85
N GLU A 509 -2.03 -12.58 3.10
CA GLU A 509 -3.08 -12.03 3.95
C GLU A 509 -2.51 -11.58 5.28
N THR A 510 -2.99 -10.44 5.79
CA THR A 510 -2.51 -9.81 7.02
C THR A 510 -3.68 -9.51 7.94
N TYR A 511 -3.97 -10.46 8.83
CA TYR A 511 -5.00 -10.35 9.86
C TYR A 511 -4.38 -9.93 11.21
N GLY A 512 -5.24 -9.73 12.21
CA GLY A 512 -4.80 -9.45 13.58
C GLY A 512 -4.24 -10.70 14.27
N ASN A 513 -3.70 -10.50 15.47
CA ASN A 513 -3.23 -11.60 16.33
C ASN A 513 -4.36 -12.60 16.64
N VAL A 514 -3.97 -13.80 17.04
CA VAL A 514 -4.92 -14.82 17.51
C VAL A 514 -5.68 -14.28 18.72
N ALA A 515 -7.02 -14.24 18.61
CA ALA A 515 -7.91 -13.88 19.70
C ALA A 515 -8.32 -15.11 20.54
N GLY A 516 -8.35 -16.29 19.91
CA GLY A 516 -8.69 -17.55 20.56
C GLY A 516 -9.03 -18.63 19.54
N ILE A 517 -9.66 -19.70 20.00
CA ILE A 517 -10.23 -20.77 19.16
C ILE A 517 -11.74 -20.80 19.36
N GLY A 518 -12.52 -20.88 18.27
CA GLY A 518 -13.97 -21.05 18.37
C GLY A 518 -14.35 -22.36 19.06
N SER A 519 -15.21 -22.31 20.07
CA SER A 519 -15.62 -23.44 20.91
C SER A 519 -17.10 -23.80 20.73
N GLY A 520 -17.49 -24.10 19.50
CA GLY A 520 -18.88 -24.42 19.14
C GLY A 520 -19.68 -23.23 18.63
N SER A 521 -21.01 -23.28 18.74
CA SER A 521 -21.90 -22.36 18.03
C SER A 521 -21.95 -20.92 18.59
N ASN A 522 -21.44 -20.66 19.80
CA ASN A 522 -21.52 -19.33 20.44
C ASN A 522 -20.32 -18.98 21.36
N GLY A 523 -19.18 -19.65 21.22
CA GLY A 523 -18.04 -19.51 22.15
C GLY A 523 -16.71 -19.29 21.45
N VAL A 524 -15.81 -18.55 22.09
CA VAL A 524 -14.38 -18.50 21.77
C VAL A 524 -13.60 -18.75 23.05
N THR A 525 -12.75 -19.77 23.04
CA THR A 525 -11.78 -20.01 24.09
C THR A 525 -10.57 -19.11 23.86
N VAL A 526 -10.45 -18.08 24.69
CA VAL A 526 -9.36 -17.09 24.64
C VAL A 526 -8.15 -17.51 25.50
N THR A 527 -8.37 -18.36 26.51
CA THR A 527 -7.36 -18.93 27.38
C THR A 527 -7.81 -20.30 27.90
N GLY A 528 -6.86 -21.21 28.10
CA GLY A 528 -7.11 -22.55 28.63
C GLY A 528 -7.06 -23.66 27.58
N SER A 529 -7.37 -24.89 27.98
CA SER A 529 -7.36 -26.05 27.10
C SER A 529 -8.59 -26.08 26.20
N VAL A 530 -8.40 -26.30 24.89
CA VAL A 530 -9.47 -26.42 23.91
C VAL A 530 -9.21 -27.58 22.96
N SER A 531 -10.25 -28.38 22.72
CA SER A 531 -10.19 -29.45 21.75
C SER A 531 -10.23 -28.89 20.33
N VAL A 532 -9.36 -29.42 19.47
CA VAL A 532 -9.26 -29.06 18.05
C VAL A 532 -9.25 -30.30 17.17
N ALA A 533 -9.61 -30.11 15.90
CA ALA A 533 -9.54 -31.18 14.92
C ALA A 533 -8.08 -31.43 14.50
N GLY A 534 -7.68 -32.71 14.45
CA GLY A 534 -6.37 -33.16 13.97
C GLY A 534 -5.52 -33.83 15.04
N ASP A 535 -4.44 -34.50 14.60
CA ASP A 535 -3.50 -35.19 15.48
C ASP A 535 -2.42 -34.22 15.94
N LEU A 536 -2.46 -33.87 17.23
CA LEU A 536 -1.45 -33.01 17.84
C LEU A 536 -0.31 -33.82 18.47
N THR A 537 0.87 -33.22 18.50
CA THR A 537 2.03 -33.76 19.23
C THR A 537 2.20 -32.96 20.51
N THR A 538 1.98 -33.60 21.66
CA THR A 538 2.11 -32.97 22.98
C THR A 538 3.46 -32.26 23.14
N GLY A 539 3.44 -31.04 23.67
CA GLY A 539 4.61 -30.18 23.86
C GLY A 539 4.97 -29.33 22.63
N GLN A 540 4.37 -29.57 21.46
CA GLN A 540 4.63 -28.77 20.26
C GLN A 540 3.79 -27.49 20.22
N ALA A 541 4.38 -26.43 19.66
CA ALA A 541 3.69 -25.16 19.43
C ALA A 541 2.95 -25.16 18.08
N TYR A 542 1.76 -24.58 18.07
CA TYR A 542 0.90 -24.52 16.90
C TYR A 542 0.52 -23.08 16.55
N TYR A 543 0.30 -22.86 15.25
CA TYR A 543 0.12 -21.55 14.64
C TYR A 543 -1.13 -21.55 13.75
N ALA A 544 -1.74 -20.39 13.61
CA ALA A 544 -2.91 -20.19 12.78
C ALA A 544 -2.52 -19.72 11.38
N THR A 545 -3.22 -20.22 10.37
CA THR A 545 -3.26 -19.56 9.04
C THR A 545 -4.42 -18.58 8.97
N THR A 546 -4.42 -17.68 8.00
CA THR A 546 -5.58 -16.82 7.69
C THR A 546 -6.77 -17.59 7.10
N ARG A 547 -6.60 -18.85 6.68
CA ARG A 547 -7.71 -19.76 6.35
C ARG A 547 -8.37 -20.37 7.60
N GLY A 548 -7.71 -20.27 8.76
CA GLY A 548 -8.11 -20.92 10.01
C GLY A 548 -7.62 -22.36 10.14
N ASP A 549 -6.59 -22.73 9.40
CA ASP A 549 -5.90 -24.01 9.58
C ASP A 549 -4.95 -23.91 10.78
N ILE A 550 -4.83 -25.01 11.52
CA ILE A 550 -3.89 -25.15 12.63
C ILE A 550 -2.66 -25.88 12.08
N VAL A 551 -1.51 -25.24 12.13
CA VAL A 551 -0.28 -25.75 11.51
C VAL A 551 0.87 -25.82 12.51
N THR A 552 1.76 -26.77 12.28
CA THR A 552 3.07 -26.87 12.94
C THR A 552 4.15 -26.25 12.08
N VAL A 553 5.16 -25.71 12.73
CA VAL A 553 6.36 -25.18 12.07
C VAL A 553 7.25 -26.33 11.64
N THR A 554 7.56 -26.40 10.35
CA THR A 554 8.56 -27.31 9.79
C THR A 554 9.95 -26.67 9.73
N GLN A 555 10.01 -25.34 9.62
CA GLN A 555 11.26 -24.59 9.56
C GLN A 555 11.16 -23.24 10.26
N THR A 556 12.19 -22.92 11.05
CA THR A 556 12.38 -21.59 11.63
C THR A 556 13.25 -20.75 10.71
N ASP A 557 12.67 -19.66 10.21
CA ASP A 557 13.43 -18.63 9.50
C ASP A 557 14.01 -17.62 10.51
N ALA A 558 15.05 -16.90 10.07
CA ALA A 558 15.56 -15.75 10.82
C ALA A 558 14.40 -14.80 11.17
N ASP A 559 14.50 -14.19 12.35
CA ASP A 559 13.40 -13.78 13.21
C ASP A 559 12.07 -13.35 12.55
N TYR A 560 10.97 -13.79 13.19
CA TYR A 560 9.59 -13.32 13.05
C TYR A 560 8.62 -14.09 12.14
N PHE A 561 9.04 -15.15 11.43
CA PHE A 561 8.14 -16.05 10.71
C PHE A 561 8.62 -17.51 10.67
N TYR A 562 7.73 -18.40 10.22
CA TYR A 562 7.92 -19.83 10.16
C TYR A 562 7.34 -20.41 8.88
N THR A 563 7.90 -21.53 8.42
CA THR A 563 7.30 -22.32 7.33
C THR A 563 6.46 -23.44 7.91
N ALA A 564 5.29 -23.68 7.30
CA ALA A 564 4.43 -24.83 7.52
C ALA A 564 4.32 -25.62 6.23
N GLY A 565 4.97 -26.79 6.18
CA GLY A 565 5.14 -27.56 4.94
C GLY A 565 6.07 -26.83 3.96
N ASP A 566 5.75 -26.90 2.65
CA ASP A 566 6.60 -26.32 1.59
C ASP A 566 6.03 -25.03 0.97
N ALA A 567 4.74 -24.76 1.16
CA ALA A 567 4.00 -23.73 0.43
C ALA A 567 3.27 -22.71 1.32
N THR A 568 3.42 -22.79 2.65
CA THR A 568 2.77 -21.85 3.58
C THR A 568 3.78 -21.24 4.52
N ILE A 569 3.77 -19.91 4.64
CA ILE A 569 4.57 -19.16 5.61
C ILE A 569 3.63 -18.43 6.56
N VAL A 570 3.88 -18.50 7.87
CA VAL A 570 3.10 -17.85 8.92
C VAL A 570 3.98 -17.01 9.84
N THR A 571 3.48 -15.90 10.34
CA THR A 571 4.25 -15.04 11.27
C THR A 571 4.27 -15.59 12.69
N LYS A 572 5.29 -15.25 13.48
CA LYS A 572 5.37 -15.58 14.92
C LYS A 572 4.11 -15.13 15.70
N SER A 573 3.50 -14.01 15.30
CA SER A 573 2.26 -13.46 15.88
C SER A 573 1.00 -14.32 15.66
N SER A 574 1.06 -15.33 14.79
CA SER A 574 -0.02 -16.29 14.56
C SER A 574 -0.02 -17.45 15.57
N LYS A 575 0.88 -17.45 16.56
CA LYS A 575 0.96 -18.51 17.57
C LYS A 575 -0.37 -18.62 18.32
N ILE A 576 -0.91 -19.84 18.37
CA ILE A 576 -2.14 -20.15 19.09
C ILE A 576 -1.82 -20.61 20.52
N GLY A 577 -0.89 -21.55 20.64
CA GLY A 577 -0.67 -22.26 21.89
C GLY A 577 0.28 -23.45 21.76
N VAL A 578 0.25 -24.32 22.76
CA VAL A 578 1.04 -25.56 22.83
C VAL A 578 0.10 -26.73 23.05
N ALA A 579 0.32 -27.85 22.37
CA ALA A 579 -0.47 -29.05 22.55
C ALA A 579 -0.22 -29.69 23.92
N VAL A 580 -1.30 -29.98 24.64
CA VAL A 580 -1.27 -30.65 25.96
C VAL A 580 -1.75 -32.09 25.91
N SER A 581 -2.42 -32.47 24.82
CA SER A 581 -2.80 -33.85 24.49
C SER A 581 -2.72 -34.02 22.97
N SER A 582 -3.14 -35.18 22.45
CA SER A 582 -3.23 -35.44 21.00
C SER A 582 -4.41 -34.72 20.32
N SER A 583 -5.33 -34.12 21.10
CA SER A 583 -6.52 -33.43 20.59
C SER A 583 -6.70 -32.02 21.13
N ASP A 584 -5.91 -31.61 22.13
CA ASP A 584 -6.13 -30.35 22.85
C ASP A 584 -4.92 -29.42 22.79
N LEU A 585 -5.20 -28.15 22.52
CA LEU A 585 -4.26 -27.04 22.63
C LEU A 585 -4.52 -26.25 23.90
N TYR A 586 -3.47 -25.93 24.64
CA TYR A 586 -3.54 -24.88 25.65
C TYR A 586 -3.31 -23.52 24.98
N VAL A 587 -4.37 -22.73 24.91
CA VAL A 587 -4.35 -21.35 24.41
C VAL A 587 -3.83 -20.44 25.51
N ALA A 588 -2.75 -19.72 25.23
CA ALA A 588 -2.22 -18.70 26.10
C ALA A 588 -2.67 -17.31 25.62
N PRO A 589 -2.92 -16.34 26.52
CA PRO A 589 -3.29 -15.00 26.08
C PRO A 589 -2.17 -14.39 25.23
N PRO A 590 -2.50 -13.59 24.21
CA PRO A 590 -1.49 -12.95 23.38
C PRO A 590 -0.59 -12.06 24.24
N THR A 591 0.70 -12.38 24.30
CA THR A 591 1.71 -11.49 24.87
C THR A 591 1.95 -10.36 23.88
N ASN A 592 1.54 -9.14 24.24
CA ASN A 592 1.82 -7.93 23.47
C ASN A 592 3.31 -7.61 23.41
#